data_AF-A0A5C9CQ52-F1
#
_entry.id   AF-A0A5C9CQ52-F1
#
_cell.length_a   1.000
_cell.length_b   1.000
_cell.length_c   1.000
_cell.angle_alpha   90.00
_cell.angle_beta   90.00
_cell.angle_gamma   90.00
#
_symmetry.space_group_name_H-M   'P 1'
#
loop_
_entity.id
_entity.type
_entity.pdbx_description
1 polymer ?
#
loop_
_entity_poly.entity_id
_entity_poly.type
_entity_poly.pdbx_seq_one_letter_code
_entity_poly.pdbx_strand_id
1 'polypeptide(L)'
;MLEIFIALVVFAVLLVGGYVSGLLTLAFTNPAIGFGGAAALIVVLIVLSKVPLSYNLQNLLVRWRTTLLTGLAFTLVLGLLTVMLAFVKGMYVLTQSSGQPRNVLVLAEGSTDEGFSNLGFANVGDIEAQEAVAKDGQ
;
A
#
# COMPACT_ATOMS: atom_id res chain seq x y z
N MET A 1 -2.70 -39.58 27.62
CA MET A 1 -2.22 -39.59 26.21
C MET A 1 -2.88 -38.49 25.38
N LEU A 2 -4.21 -38.33 25.40
CA LEU A 2 -4.92 -37.31 24.61
C LEU A 2 -4.56 -35.86 24.98
N GLU A 3 -4.42 -35.53 26.27
CA GLU A 3 -4.09 -34.16 26.71
C GLU A 3 -2.68 -33.71 26.30
N ILE A 4 -1.71 -34.62 26.32
CA ILE A 4 -0.33 -34.33 25.89
C ILE A 4 -0.30 -34.01 24.39
N PHE A 5 -1.08 -34.73 23.59
CA PHE A 5 -1.17 -34.49 22.14
C PHE A 5 -1.80 -33.13 21.81
N ILE A 6 -2.89 -32.77 22.49
CA ILE A 6 -3.56 -31.47 22.31
C ILE A 6 -2.63 -30.32 22.72
N ALA A 7 -1.94 -30.44 23.86
CA ALA A 7 -0.99 -29.43 24.32
C ALA A 7 0.15 -29.19 23.31
N LEU A 8 0.64 -30.25 22.67
CA LEU A 8 1.72 -30.18 21.68
C LEU A 8 1.26 -29.51 20.37
N VAL A 9 0.04 -29.82 19.91
CA VAL A 9 -0.56 -29.19 18.73
C VAL A 9 -0.82 -27.70 18.98
N VAL A 10 -1.37 -27.34 20.14
CA VAL A 10 -1.60 -25.94 20.52
C VAL A 10 -0.29 -25.17 20.62
N PHE A 11 0.75 -25.77 21.20
CA PHE A 11 2.08 -25.17 21.28
C PHE A 11 2.68 -24.93 19.89
N ALA A 12 2.58 -25.89 18.97
CA ALA A 12 3.05 -25.73 17.59
C ALA A 12 2.30 -24.63 16.84
N VAL A 13 0.98 -24.54 16.99
CA VAL A 13 0.16 -23.49 16.36
C VAL A 13 0.50 -22.10 16.91
N LEU A 14 0.70 -21.97 18.22
CA LEU A 14 1.10 -20.70 18.83
C LEU A 14 2.51 -20.27 18.40
N LEU A 15 3.44 -21.21 18.27
CA LEU A 15 4.82 -20.93 17.84
C LEU A 15 4.83 -20.47 16.38
N VAL A 16 4.09 -21.15 15.50
CA VAL A 16 3.97 -20.77 14.08
C VAL A 16 3.23 -19.44 13.94
N GLY A 17 2.10 -19.26 14.62
CA GLY A 17 1.31 -18.02 14.57
C GLY A 17 2.09 -16.81 15.09
N GLY A 18 2.83 -16.97 16.19
CA GLY A 18 3.68 -15.92 16.76
C GLY A 18 4.88 -15.59 15.88
N TYR A 19 5.50 -16.60 15.26
CA TYR A 19 6.58 -16.38 14.29
C TYR A 19 6.07 -15.63 13.04
N VAL A 20 4.92 -16.03 12.51
CA VAL A 20 4.31 -15.38 11.33
C VAL A 20 3.91 -13.94 11.63
N SER A 21 3.29 -13.65 12.78
CA SER A 21 2.91 -12.28 13.13
C SER A 21 4.13 -11.39 13.44
N GLY A 22 5.16 -11.94 14.10
CA GLY A 22 6.43 -11.26 14.37
C GLY A 22 7.20 -10.95 13.09
N LEU A 23 7.23 -11.90 12.15
CA LEU A 23 7.84 -11.69 10.84
C LEU A 23 7.08 -10.61 10.04
N LEU A 24 5.75 -10.65 10.07
CA LEU A 24 4.89 -9.69 9.38
C LEU A 24 5.09 -8.27 9.92
N THR A 25 5.12 -8.10 11.25
CA THR A 25 5.35 -6.79 11.88
C THR A 25 6.73 -6.23 11.52
N LEU A 26 7.77 -7.06 11.58
CA LEU A 26 9.12 -6.66 11.18
C LEU A 26 9.22 -6.34 9.67
N ALA A 27 8.45 -7.02 8.81
CA ALA A 27 8.39 -6.73 7.37
C ALA A 27 7.79 -5.36 7.05
N PHE A 28 6.80 -4.91 7.83
CA PHE A 28 6.21 -3.58 7.68
C PHE A 28 7.14 -2.46 8.17
N THR A 29 8.00 -2.73 9.16
CA THR A 29 8.97 -1.74 9.68
C THR A 29 10.27 -1.70 8.87
N ASN A 30 10.77 -2.85 8.43
CA ASN A 30 11.94 -2.95 7.57
C ASN A 30 11.75 -4.10 6.56
N PRO A 31 11.47 -3.80 5.28
CA PRO A 31 11.16 -4.83 4.30
C PRO A 31 12.31 -5.82 4.10
N ALA A 32 13.57 -5.39 4.25
CA ALA A 32 14.73 -6.27 4.09
C ALA A 32 14.75 -7.42 5.11
N ILE A 33 14.31 -7.15 6.35
CA ILE A 33 14.27 -8.15 7.43
C ILE A 33 13.08 -9.10 7.23
N GLY A 34 11.95 -8.57 6.78
CA GLY A 34 10.77 -9.38 6.42
C GLY A 34 11.07 -10.40 5.32
N PHE A 35 11.65 -9.93 4.21
CA PHE A 35 12.04 -10.81 3.10
C PHE A 35 13.13 -11.80 3.51
N GLY A 36 14.13 -11.36 4.29
CA GLY A 36 15.19 -12.22 4.79
C GLY A 36 14.69 -13.33 5.72
N GLY A 37 13.81 -13.00 6.66
CA GLY A 37 13.26 -13.99 7.58
C GLY A 37 12.23 -14.92 6.90
N ALA A 38 11.47 -14.46 5.90
CA ALA A 38 10.63 -15.33 5.07
C ALA A 38 11.49 -16.33 4.27
N ALA A 39 12.58 -15.87 3.65
CA ALA A 39 13.50 -16.73 2.94
C ALA A 39 14.17 -17.76 3.86
N ALA A 40 14.60 -17.34 5.05
CA ALA A 40 15.14 -18.26 6.06
C ALA A 40 14.12 -19.32 6.47
N LEU A 41 12.85 -18.93 6.69
CA LEU A 41 11.75 -19.85 7.01
C LEU A 41 11.53 -20.86 5.87
N ILE A 42 11.53 -20.40 4.62
CA ILE A 42 11.38 -21.26 3.45
C ILE A 42 12.53 -22.28 3.36
N VAL A 43 13.78 -21.86 3.57
CA VAL A 43 14.94 -22.78 3.59
C VAL A 43 14.79 -23.81 4.72
N VAL A 44 14.42 -23.36 5.92
CA VAL A 44 14.20 -24.24 7.08
C VAL A 44 13.09 -25.26 6.80
N LEU A 45 11.96 -24.84 6.21
CA LEU A 45 10.87 -25.73 5.81
C LEU A 45 11.26 -26.71 4.71
N ILE A 46 12.06 -26.28 3.72
CA ILE A 46 12.58 -27.16 2.66
C ILE A 46 13.46 -28.27 3.26
N VAL A 47 14.32 -27.91 4.21
CA VAL A 47 15.23 -28.85 4.89
C VAL A 47 14.47 -29.79 5.83
N LEU A 48 13.50 -29.29 6.60
CA LEU A 48 12.73 -30.07 7.57
C LEU A 48 11.68 -30.99 6.92
N SER A 49 10.94 -30.50 5.93
CA SER A 49 9.79 -31.23 5.38
C SER A 49 10.12 -32.10 4.18
N LYS A 50 11.37 -32.10 3.68
CA LYS A 50 11.83 -32.88 2.52
C LYS A 50 10.79 -32.87 1.38
N VAL A 51 10.12 -31.74 1.18
CA VAL A 51 9.07 -31.59 0.17
C VAL A 51 9.78 -31.63 -1.17
N PRO A 52 9.49 -32.61 -2.04
CA PRO A 52 10.21 -32.72 -3.29
C PRO A 52 9.63 -31.70 -4.29
N LEU A 53 10.01 -30.42 -4.09
CA LEU A 53 9.64 -29.27 -4.91
C LEU A 53 10.06 -29.42 -6.38
N SER A 54 11.12 -30.21 -6.62
CA SER A 54 11.58 -30.58 -7.95
C SER A 54 10.49 -31.23 -8.79
N TYR A 55 9.64 -32.08 -8.22
CA TYR A 55 8.56 -32.72 -8.97
C TYR A 55 7.46 -31.73 -9.34
N ASN A 56 7.11 -30.80 -8.45
CA ASN A 56 6.13 -29.76 -8.75
C ASN A 56 6.63 -28.81 -9.85
N LEU A 57 7.91 -28.39 -9.80
CA LEU A 57 8.50 -27.56 -10.85
C LEU A 57 8.54 -28.26 -12.21
N GLN A 58 8.93 -29.54 -12.24
CA GLN A 58 8.93 -30.32 -13.47
C GLN A 58 7.51 -30.46 -14.03
N ASN A 59 6.52 -30.69 -13.17
CA ASN A 59 5.12 -30.77 -13.59
C ASN A 59 4.59 -29.45 -14.19
N LEU A 60 5.02 -28.29 -13.63
CA LEU A 60 4.68 -26.97 -14.18
C LEU A 60 5.32 -26.72 -15.54
N LEU A 61 6.55 -27.22 -15.77
CA LEU A 61 7.28 -27.10 -17.04
C LEU A 61 6.69 -28.00 -18.13
N VAL A 62 6.28 -29.22 -17.80
CA VAL A 62 5.61 -30.14 -18.74
C VAL A 62 4.30 -29.52 -19.27
N ARG A 63 3.61 -28.73 -18.44
CA ARG A 63 2.36 -28.04 -18.81
C ARG A 63 2.52 -26.51 -18.88
N TRP A 64 3.65 -26.04 -19.41
CA TRP A 64 4.03 -24.63 -19.46
C TRP A 64 2.97 -23.69 -20.06
N ARG A 65 2.17 -24.16 -21.04
CA ARG A 65 1.13 -23.34 -21.68
C ARG A 65 0.02 -22.95 -20.72
N THR A 66 -0.50 -23.88 -19.94
CA THR A 66 -1.59 -23.60 -18.99
C THR A 66 -1.10 -22.78 -17.81
N THR A 67 0.12 -23.07 -17.32
CA THR A 67 0.74 -22.32 -16.24
C THR A 67 1.01 -20.87 -16.65
N LEU A 68 1.51 -20.63 -17.87
CA LEU A 68 1.70 -19.29 -18.40
C LEU A 68 0.38 -18.54 -18.54
N LEU A 69 -0.68 -19.19 -19.01
CA LEU A 69 -1.99 -18.56 -19.14
C LEU A 69 -2.52 -18.04 -17.78
N THR A 70 -2.39 -18.87 -16.74
CA THR A 70 -2.75 -18.47 -15.36
C THR A 70 -1.87 -17.32 -14.87
N GLY A 71 -0.55 -17.43 -15.04
CA GLY A 71 0.38 -16.35 -14.65
C GLY A 71 0.10 -15.03 -15.36
N LEU A 72 -0.21 -15.07 -16.67
CA LEU A 72 -0.58 -13.91 -17.46
C LEU A 72 -1.90 -13.29 -16.98
N ALA A 73 -2.91 -14.11 -16.70
CA ALA A 73 -4.19 -13.63 -16.18
C ALA A 73 -4.00 -12.84 -14.87
N PHE A 74 -3.22 -13.38 -13.92
CA PHE A 74 -2.89 -12.68 -12.68
C PHE A 74 -2.09 -11.40 -12.92
N THR A 75 -1.06 -11.46 -13.76
CA THR A 75 -0.21 -10.30 -14.08
C THR A 75 -1.02 -9.17 -14.71
N LEU A 76 -1.97 -9.51 -15.58
CA LEU A 76 -2.84 -8.53 -16.23
C LEU A 76 -3.76 -7.84 -15.22
N VAL A 77 -4.35 -8.58 -14.28
CA VAL A 77 -5.19 -8.00 -13.21
C VAL A 77 -4.38 -7.08 -12.29
N LEU A 78 -3.21 -7.53 -11.84
CA LEU A 78 -2.31 -6.72 -11.01
C LEU A 78 -1.80 -5.48 -11.76
N GLY A 79 -1.49 -5.63 -13.04
CA GLY A 79 -1.08 -4.54 -13.92
C GLY A 79 -2.19 -3.51 -14.06
N LEU A 80 -3.42 -3.94 -14.30
CA LEU A 80 -4.58 -3.05 -14.38
C LEU A 80 -4.77 -2.24 -13.08
N LEU A 81 -4.73 -2.92 -11.93
CA LEU A 81 -4.81 -2.25 -10.62
C LEU A 81 -3.70 -1.21 -10.46
N THR A 82 -2.47 -1.58 -10.80
CA THR A 82 -1.30 -0.69 -10.68
C THR A 82 -1.43 0.53 -11.59
N VAL A 83 -1.88 0.35 -12.83
CA VAL A 83 -2.10 1.43 -13.78
C VAL A 83 -3.19 2.38 -13.29
N MET A 84 -4.30 1.87 -12.76
CA MET A 84 -5.37 2.70 -12.19
C MET A 84 -4.86 3.55 -11.01
N LEU A 85 -4.07 2.96 -10.11
CA LEU A 85 -3.46 3.69 -9.00
C LEU A 85 -2.46 4.74 -9.47
N ALA A 86 -1.63 4.40 -10.46
CA ALA A 86 -0.67 5.33 -11.06
C ALA A 86 -1.38 6.49 -11.77
N PHE A 87 -2.49 6.22 -12.44
CA PHE A 87 -3.32 7.24 -13.09
C PHE A 87 -3.91 8.22 -12.08
N VAL A 88 -4.51 7.73 -10.99
CA VAL A 88 -5.02 8.57 -9.89
C VAL A 88 -3.91 9.44 -9.31
N LYS A 89 -2.74 8.84 -9.03
CA LYS A 89 -1.57 9.59 -8.56
C LYS A 89 -1.12 10.63 -9.58
N GLY A 90 -1.16 10.32 -10.87
CA GLY A 90 -0.87 11.25 -11.95
C GLY A 90 -1.78 12.46 -11.94
N MET A 91 -3.09 12.26 -11.77
CA MET A 91 -4.04 13.37 -11.68
C MET A 91 -3.73 14.29 -10.48
N TYR A 92 -3.44 13.73 -9.30
CA TYR A 92 -3.04 14.55 -8.15
C TYR A 92 -1.80 15.39 -8.44
N VAL A 93 -0.79 14.83 -9.10
CA VAL A 93 0.43 15.56 -9.47
C VAL A 93 0.14 16.68 -10.46
N LEU A 94 -0.72 16.44 -11.46
CA LEU A 94 -1.11 17.44 -12.45
C LEU A 94 -1.88 18.60 -11.81
N THR A 95 -2.80 18.32 -10.89
CA THR A 95 -3.57 19.36 -10.18
C THR A 95 -2.69 20.16 -9.21
N GLN A 96 -1.71 19.52 -8.56
CA GLN A 96 -0.75 20.22 -7.70
C GLN A 96 0.17 21.15 -8.49
N SER A 97 0.62 20.75 -9.68
CA SER A 97 1.53 21.56 -10.49
C SER A 97 0.85 22.73 -11.20
N SER A 98 -0.46 22.65 -11.46
CA SER A 98 -1.22 23.75 -12.05
C SER A 98 -1.55 24.88 -11.06
N GLY A 99 -1.39 24.64 -9.76
CA GLY A 99 -1.63 25.66 -8.74
C GLY A 99 -0.54 26.74 -8.74
N GLN A 100 -0.94 28.02 -8.71
CA GLN A 100 0.00 29.11 -8.44
C GLN A 100 0.27 29.18 -6.93
N PRO A 101 1.51 28.98 -6.47
CA PRO A 101 1.82 28.93 -5.04
C PRO A 101 1.61 30.26 -4.30
N ARG A 102 1.41 31.36 -5.04
CA ARG A 102 1.11 32.69 -4.49
C ARG A 102 -0.37 33.01 -4.44
N ASN A 103 -1.22 32.14 -5.00
CA ASN A 103 -2.66 32.33 -4.97
C ASN A 103 -3.25 31.52 -3.83
N VAL A 104 -3.91 32.20 -2.90
CA VAL A 104 -4.61 31.57 -1.77
C VAL A 104 -6.11 31.60 -2.03
N LEU A 105 -6.77 30.47 -1.78
CA LEU A 105 -8.23 30.37 -1.82
C LEU A 105 -8.77 30.62 -0.41
N VAL A 106 -9.54 31.68 -0.22
CA VAL A 106 -10.15 32.04 1.07
C VAL A 106 -11.60 31.59 1.08
N LEU A 107 -12.01 30.82 2.08
CA LEU A 107 -13.38 30.34 2.26
C LEU A 107 -13.93 30.82 3.60
N ALA A 108 -15.24 30.97 3.68
CA ALA A 108 -15.93 31.22 4.95
C ALA A 108 -15.68 30.07 5.93
N GLU A 109 -15.56 30.40 7.21
CA GLU A 109 -15.37 29.42 8.27
C GLU A 109 -16.53 28.41 8.28
N GLY A 110 -16.19 27.12 8.28
CA GLY A 110 -17.17 26.02 8.21
C GLY A 110 -17.60 25.62 6.78
N SER A 111 -17.10 26.27 5.73
CA SER A 111 -17.37 25.85 4.36
C SER A 111 -16.43 24.73 3.89
N THR A 112 -16.99 23.70 3.24
CA THR A 112 -16.21 22.58 2.67
C THR A 112 -15.84 22.79 1.20
N ASP A 113 -16.45 23.77 0.54
CA ASP A 113 -16.22 24.06 -0.88
C ASP A 113 -16.57 25.53 -1.20
N GLU A 114 -16.09 26.03 -2.34
CA GLU A 114 -16.36 27.39 -2.82
C GLU A 114 -17.85 27.66 -3.03
N GLY A 115 -18.62 26.64 -3.42
CA GLY A 115 -20.07 26.76 -3.63
C GLY A 115 -20.90 26.98 -2.35
N PHE A 116 -20.40 26.56 -1.19
CA PHE A 116 -21.07 26.76 0.11
C PHE A 116 -20.47 27.93 0.90
N SER A 117 -19.43 28.57 0.37
CA SER A 117 -18.74 29.68 1.02
C SER A 117 -19.57 30.96 0.91
N ASN A 118 -20.15 31.40 2.03
CA ASN A 118 -20.89 32.66 2.09
C ASN A 118 -19.98 33.84 2.46
N LEU A 119 -18.90 34.06 1.70
CA LEU A 119 -18.09 35.28 1.80
C LEU A 119 -18.74 36.38 0.96
N GLY A 120 -19.15 37.47 1.61
CA GLY A 120 -19.73 38.61 0.92
C GLY A 120 -18.65 39.52 0.30
N PHE A 121 -19.01 40.24 -0.77
CA PHE A 121 -18.13 41.24 -1.38
C PHE A 121 -17.67 42.34 -0.40
N ALA A 122 -18.46 42.60 0.65
CA ALA A 122 -18.09 43.56 1.70
C ALA A 122 -16.84 43.14 2.50
N ASN A 123 -16.54 41.83 2.58
CA ASN A 123 -15.39 41.30 3.31
C ASN A 123 -14.08 41.36 2.51
N VAL A 124 -14.13 41.66 1.20
CA VAL A 124 -12.94 41.71 0.34
C VAL A 124 -11.96 42.79 0.80
N GLY A 125 -12.46 43.95 1.23
CA GLY A 125 -11.62 45.05 1.72
C GLY A 125 -10.79 44.68 2.96
N ASP A 126 -11.36 43.88 3.86
CA ASP A 126 -10.66 43.39 5.06
C ASP A 126 -9.57 42.37 4.68
N ILE A 127 -9.81 41.55 3.65
CA ILE A 127 -8.86 40.54 3.15
C ILE A 127 -7.69 41.22 2.42
N GLU A 128 -7.95 42.24 1.59
CA GLU A 128 -6.91 43.00 0.87
C GLU A 128 -6.02 43.83 1.81
N ALA A 129 -6.56 44.24 2.97
CA ALA A 129 -5.80 45.00 3.96
C ALA A 129 -4.72 44.16 4.66
N GLN A 130 -4.80 42.83 4.61
CA GLN A 130 -3.91 41.92 5.31
C GLN A 130 -2.46 42.01 4.81
N GLU A 131 -1.51 42.01 5.74
CA GLU A 131 -0.08 42.18 5.45
C GLU A 131 0.51 41.07 4.55
N ALA A 132 -0.08 39.87 4.60
CA ALA A 132 0.35 38.72 3.80
C ALA A 132 -0.11 38.76 2.33
N VAL A 133 -0.98 39.70 1.94
CA VAL A 133 -1.51 39.83 0.58
C VAL A 133 -0.68 40.85 -0.20
N ALA A 134 -0.12 40.42 -1.34
CA ALA A 134 0.66 41.29 -2.21
C ALA A 134 -0.24 42.38 -2.82
N LYS A 135 0.23 43.63 -2.81
CA LYS A 135 -0.49 44.80 -3.33
C LYS A 135 0.16 45.23 -4.64
N ASP A 136 -0.64 45.49 -5.66
CA ASP A 136 -0.12 45.91 -6.97
C ASP A 136 0.47 47.34 -6.86
N GLY A 137 1.81 47.44 -6.78
CA GLY A 137 2.52 48.71 -6.56
C GLY A 137 3.73 48.68 -5.62
N GLN A 138 4.10 47.53 -5.04
CA GLN A 138 5.37 47.28 -4.33
C GLN A 138 6.01 45.96 -4.73
#